data_AF-A0A099S147-F1
#
_entry.id   AF-A0A099S147-F1
#
_cell.length_a   1.000
_cell.length_b   1.000
_cell.length_c   1.000
_cell.angle_alpha   90.00
_cell.angle_beta   90.00
_cell.angle_gamma   90.00
#
_symmetry.space_group_name_H-M   'P 1'
#
loop_
_entity.id
_entity.type
_entity.pdbx_description
1 polymer ?
#
loop_
_entity_poly.entity_id
_entity_poly.type
_entity_poly.pdbx_seq_one_letter_code
_entity_poly.pdbx_strand_id
1 'polypeptide(L)'
;MGILCHYVVDSIIDSPTPPFPSVRMAQLFYEFLRRYNEWKYIRRQETIGMFVVLTLGFLALTMPWLLPKVGIVISIAMFILFYFAARHYIKLNEQVCHLYVNVHILHHHLTGKLEVGFCDHRGTCQCAENFRVYVLKKYNISFDDGFPLR
;
A
#
# COMPACT_ATOMS: atom_id res chain seq x y z
N MET A 1 -4.55 -42.43 31.68
CA MET A 1 -4.94 -41.49 32.75
C MET A 1 -4.56 -40.09 32.28
N GLY A 2 -5.54 -39.36 31.76
CA GLY A 2 -5.33 -38.03 31.18
C GLY A 2 -5.27 -36.97 32.28
N ILE A 3 -4.23 -36.14 32.24
CA ILE A 3 -4.12 -34.95 33.07
C ILE A 3 -5.02 -33.88 32.44
N LEU A 4 -6.01 -33.43 33.22
CA LEU A 4 -6.90 -32.33 32.89
C LEU A 4 -6.10 -31.04 32.64
N CYS A 5 -6.16 -30.51 31.42
CA CYS A 5 -5.94 -29.08 31.20
C CYS A 5 -7.30 -28.39 31.19
N HIS A 6 -7.69 -27.88 32.36
CA HIS A 6 -8.70 -26.84 32.48
C HIS A 6 -8.22 -25.59 31.76
N TYR A 7 -8.97 -25.08 30.80
CA TYR A 7 -9.13 -23.64 30.63
C TYR A 7 -10.58 -23.36 30.24
N VAL A 8 -11.33 -22.98 31.28
CA VAL A 8 -12.66 -22.39 31.16
C VAL A 8 -12.49 -20.97 30.61
N VAL A 9 -13.35 -20.67 29.64
CA VAL A 9 -13.59 -19.34 29.05
C VAL A 9 -14.04 -18.38 30.15
N ASP A 10 -13.33 -17.26 30.32
CA ASP A 10 -13.90 -15.91 30.33
C ASP A 10 -12.84 -14.89 30.77
N SER A 11 -12.49 -13.99 29.87
CA SER A 11 -12.36 -12.58 30.22
C SER A 11 -12.21 -11.78 28.93
N ILE A 12 -13.12 -10.83 28.80
CA ILE A 12 -12.97 -9.61 28.03
C ILE A 12 -11.66 -8.98 28.48
N ILE A 13 -10.56 -9.24 27.78
CA ILE A 13 -9.30 -8.53 27.94
C ILE A 13 -9.12 -7.71 26.68
N ASP A 14 -9.54 -6.45 26.78
CA ASP A 14 -8.96 -5.34 26.04
C ASP A 14 -7.45 -5.33 26.34
N SER A 15 -6.71 -6.17 25.64
CA SER A 15 -5.25 -6.11 25.61
C SER A 15 -4.83 -5.42 24.31
N PRO A 16 -3.92 -4.44 24.36
CA PRO A 16 -3.45 -3.71 23.20
C PRO A 16 -2.49 -4.54 22.33
N THR A 17 -2.43 -5.86 22.55
CA THR A 17 -1.60 -6.78 21.80
C THR A 17 -2.37 -7.18 20.53
N PRO A 18 -1.90 -6.79 19.33
CA PRO A 18 -2.48 -7.28 18.08
C PRO A 18 -2.59 -8.81 18.09
N PRO A 19 -3.65 -9.40 17.50
CA PRO A 19 -3.91 -10.84 17.49
C PRO A 19 -2.96 -11.57 16.52
N PHE A 20 -1.65 -11.40 16.73
CA PHE A 20 -0.64 -12.11 15.99
C PHE A 20 -0.48 -13.50 16.61
N PRO A 21 -0.57 -14.57 15.80
CA PRO A 21 -0.43 -15.95 16.28
C PRO A 21 1.04 -16.30 16.58
N SER A 22 1.98 -15.51 16.03
CA SER A 22 3.43 -15.72 16.19
C SER A 22 4.22 -14.44 15.94
N VAL A 23 5.41 -14.36 16.57
CA VAL A 23 6.36 -13.25 16.40
C VAL A 23 6.79 -13.09 14.94
N ARG A 24 6.95 -14.20 14.22
CA ARG A 24 7.32 -14.20 12.79
C ARG A 24 6.25 -13.55 11.91
N MET A 25 4.97 -13.74 12.23
CA MET A 25 3.87 -13.10 11.50
C MET A 25 3.75 -11.62 11.84
N ALA A 26 3.96 -11.24 13.09
CA ALA A 26 4.04 -9.84 13.48
C ALA A 26 5.14 -9.11 12.68
N GLN A 27 6.35 -9.68 12.61
CA GLN A 27 7.46 -9.11 11.84
C GLN A 27 7.13 -8.95 10.36
N LEU A 28 6.58 -10.00 9.73
CA LEU A 28 6.23 -9.98 8.31
C LEU A 28 5.10 -8.99 8.00
N PHE A 29 4.13 -8.85 8.90
CA PHE A 29 3.06 -7.87 8.77
C PHE A 29 3.54 -6.43 9.01
N TYR A 30 4.44 -6.19 9.96
CA TYR A 30 5.06 -4.87 10.12
C TYR A 30 5.92 -4.48 8.92
N GLU A 31 6.63 -5.45 8.34
CA GLU A 31 7.36 -5.22 7.09
C GLU A 31 6.40 -4.89 5.94
N PHE A 32 5.29 -5.62 5.82
CA PHE A 32 4.21 -5.30 4.87
C PHE A 32 3.68 -3.87 5.07
N LEU A 33 3.33 -3.49 6.30
CA LEU A 33 2.82 -2.15 6.60
C LEU A 33 3.84 -1.05 6.26
N ARG A 34 5.12 -1.27 6.53
CA ARG A 34 6.18 -0.32 6.16
C ARG A 34 6.23 -0.13 4.65
N ARG A 35 6.30 -1.23 3.89
CA ARG A 35 6.34 -1.21 2.42
C ARG A 35 5.07 -0.65 1.80
N TYR A 36 3.91 -0.96 2.38
CA TYR A 36 2.62 -0.44 1.95
C TYR A 36 2.52 1.08 2.15
N ASN A 37 2.99 1.60 3.28
CA ASN A 37 3.04 3.04 3.52
C ASN A 37 4.06 3.75 2.61
N GLU A 38 5.24 3.18 2.40
CA GLU A 38 6.22 3.66 1.41
C GLU A 38 5.59 3.76 0.01
N TRP A 39 4.93 2.67 -0.42
CA TRP A 39 4.22 2.63 -1.70
C TRP A 39 3.11 3.69 -1.78
N LYS A 40 2.26 3.82 -0.75
CA LYS A 40 1.17 4.81 -0.73
C LYS A 40 1.70 6.25 -0.81
N TYR A 41 2.80 6.54 -0.13
CA TYR A 41 3.44 7.86 -0.18
C TYR A 41 3.96 8.16 -1.58
N ILE A 42 4.72 7.25 -2.18
CA ILE A 42 5.31 7.46 -3.51
C ILE A 42 4.21 7.47 -4.59
N ARG A 43 3.17 6.65 -4.47
CA ARG A 43 1.98 6.67 -5.36
C ARG A 43 1.27 8.03 -5.32
N ARG A 44 1.19 8.66 -4.15
CA ARG A 44 0.64 10.02 -4.02
C ARG A 44 1.54 11.04 -4.71
N GLN A 45 2.86 10.93 -4.56
CA GLN A 45 3.81 11.79 -5.28
C GLN A 45 3.71 11.61 -6.80
N GLU A 46 3.58 10.37 -7.28
CA GLU A 46 3.36 10.06 -8.69
C GLU A 46 2.08 10.72 -9.21
N THR A 47 0.97 10.62 -8.46
CA THR A 47 -0.30 11.24 -8.81
C THR A 47 -0.17 12.77 -8.94
N ILE A 48 0.48 13.41 -7.96
CA ILE A 48 0.76 14.85 -8.00
C ILE A 48 1.67 15.18 -9.20
N GLY A 49 2.69 14.37 -9.45
CA GLY A 49 3.60 14.52 -10.59
C GLY A 49 2.86 14.45 -11.93
N MET A 50 1.90 13.53 -12.07
CA MET A 50 1.05 13.43 -13.26
C MET A 50 0.25 14.72 -13.49
N PHE A 51 -0.36 15.29 -12.43
CA PHE A 51 -1.06 16.57 -12.54
C PHE A 51 -0.12 17.71 -12.94
N VAL A 52 1.10 17.75 -12.41
CA VAL A 52 2.11 18.77 -12.79
C VAL A 52 2.49 18.64 -14.27
N VAL A 53 2.75 17.42 -14.74
CA VAL A 53 3.10 17.17 -16.15
C VAL A 53 1.95 17.57 -17.08
N LEU A 54 0.71 17.20 -16.76
CA LEU A 54 -0.48 17.55 -17.54
C LEU A 54 -0.71 19.06 -17.60
N THR A 55 -0.61 19.74 -16.46
CA THR A 55 -0.79 21.20 -16.40
C THR A 55 0.31 21.95 -17.14
N LEU A 56 1.57 21.53 -17.01
CA LEU A 56 2.68 22.12 -17.77
C LEU A 56 2.49 21.94 -19.28
N GLY A 57 2.12 20.73 -19.73
CA GLY A 57 1.87 20.45 -21.14
C GLY A 57 0.71 21.28 -21.71
N PHE A 58 -0.39 21.37 -20.95
CA PHE A 58 -1.55 22.18 -21.33
C PHE A 58 -1.21 23.69 -21.43
N LEU A 59 -0.51 24.22 -20.43
CA LEU A 59 -0.07 25.62 -20.45
C LEU A 59 0.89 25.91 -21.60
N ALA A 60 1.85 25.01 -21.86
CA ALA A 60 2.79 25.19 -22.97
C ALA A 60 2.10 25.26 -24.35
N LEU A 61 0.98 24.54 -24.54
CA LEU A 61 0.22 24.55 -25.79
C LEU A 61 -0.70 25.78 -25.91
N THR A 62 -1.26 26.27 -24.79
CA THR A 62 -2.24 27.37 -24.79
C THR A 62 -1.61 28.76 -24.72
N MET A 63 -0.40 28.89 -24.15
CA MET A 63 0.31 30.16 -23.97
C MET A 63 0.55 30.98 -25.25
N PRO A 64 0.88 30.39 -26.42
CA PRO A 64 1.03 31.17 -27.66
C PRO A 64 -0.26 31.88 -28.09
N TRP A 65 -1.41 31.26 -27.82
CA TRP A 65 -2.72 31.84 -28.14
C TRP A 65 -3.12 32.93 -27.13
N LEU A 66 -2.77 32.74 -25.86
CA LEU A 66 -3.10 33.69 -24.78
C LEU A 66 -2.24 34.96 -24.83
N LEU A 67 -0.96 34.82 -25.19
CA LEU A 67 0.02 35.91 -25.21
C LEU A 67 0.80 35.94 -26.54
N PRO A 68 0.20 36.40 -27.65
CA PRO A 68 0.80 36.27 -28.99
C PRO A 68 2.17 36.94 -29.19
N LYS A 69 2.55 37.92 -28.36
CA LYS A 69 3.85 38.62 -28.46
C LYS A 69 5.01 37.93 -27.73
N VAL A 70 4.73 37.21 -26.65
CA VAL A 70 5.75 36.64 -25.73
C VAL A 70 5.54 35.14 -25.48
N GLY A 71 4.38 34.62 -25.88
CA GLY A 71 3.91 33.28 -25.59
C GLY A 71 4.81 32.20 -26.18
N ILE A 72 5.47 32.44 -27.31
CA ILE A 72 6.44 31.50 -27.89
C ILE A 72 7.63 31.28 -26.94
N VAL A 73 8.21 32.38 -26.41
CA VAL A 73 9.37 32.30 -25.49
C VAL A 73 8.96 31.60 -24.19
N ILE A 74 7.79 31.95 -23.65
CA ILE A 74 7.23 31.31 -22.44
C ILE A 74 6.98 29.82 -22.70
N SER A 75 6.46 29.45 -23.87
CA SER A 75 6.18 28.05 -24.22
C SER A 75 7.45 27.22 -24.32
N ILE A 76 8.53 27.77 -24.90
CA ILE A 76 9.84 27.09 -24.94
C ILE A 76 10.36 26.84 -23.51
N ALA A 77 10.30 27.85 -22.63
CA ALA A 77 10.70 27.69 -21.23
C ALA A 77 9.85 26.63 -20.49
N MET A 78 8.53 26.64 -20.72
CA MET A 78 7.61 25.64 -20.17
C MET A 78 7.87 24.23 -20.72
N PHE A 79 8.25 24.10 -21.99
CA PHE A 79 8.64 22.81 -22.59
C PHE A 79 9.89 22.24 -21.94
N ILE A 80 10.87 23.09 -21.60
CA ILE A 80 12.08 22.66 -20.87
C ILE A 80 11.67 22.12 -19.48
N LEU A 81 10.84 22.85 -18.74
CA LEU A 81 10.33 22.41 -17.44
C LEU A 81 9.53 21.10 -17.55
N PHE A 82 8.67 21.01 -18.57
CA PHE A 82 7.90 19.80 -18.87
C PHE A 82 8.81 18.59 -19.10
N TYR A 83 9.90 18.74 -19.86
CA TYR A 83 10.85 17.66 -20.10
C TYR A 83 11.47 17.13 -18.80
N PHE A 84 11.91 18.03 -17.91
CA PHE A 84 12.45 17.61 -16.60
C PHE A 84 11.39 16.96 -15.71
N ALA A 85 10.17 17.53 -15.67
CA ALA A 85 9.05 16.99 -14.90
C ALA A 85 8.65 15.59 -15.40
N ALA A 86 8.55 15.40 -16.72
CA ALA A 86 8.24 14.11 -17.33
C ALA A 86 9.32 13.06 -17.04
N ARG A 87 10.60 13.44 -17.13
CA ARG A 87 11.72 12.54 -16.79
C ARG A 87 11.68 12.12 -15.32
N HIS A 88 11.36 13.05 -14.41
CA HIS A 88 11.22 12.74 -12.99
C HIS A 88 10.01 11.83 -12.74
N TYR A 89 8.89 12.10 -13.40
CA TYR A 89 7.68 11.28 -13.33
C TYR A 89 7.92 9.83 -13.75
N ILE A 90 8.64 9.60 -14.86
CA ILE A 90 8.95 8.24 -15.34
C ILE A 90 9.73 7.46 -14.28
N LYS A 91 10.74 8.08 -13.65
CA LYS A 91 11.52 7.44 -12.58
C LYS A 91 10.67 7.10 -11.36
N LEU A 92 9.78 8.02 -10.95
CA LEU A 92 8.85 7.76 -9.84
C LEU A 92 7.90 6.61 -10.17
N ASN A 93 7.37 6.57 -11.40
CA ASN A 93 6.49 5.51 -11.85
C ASN A 93 7.18 4.12 -11.79
N GLU A 94 8.43 4.02 -12.25
CA GLU A 94 9.22 2.77 -12.13
C GLU A 94 9.36 2.32 -10.67
N GLN A 95 9.66 3.26 -9.76
CA GLN A 95 9.76 2.98 -8.32
C GLN A 95 8.44 2.51 -7.73
N VAL A 96 7.32 3.15 -8.10
CA VAL A 96 5.98 2.74 -7.66
C VAL A 96 5.66 1.33 -8.15
N CYS A 97 5.97 0.99 -9.41
CA CYS A 97 5.77 -0.35 -9.95
C CYS A 97 6.59 -1.39 -9.19
N HIS A 98 7.87 -1.14 -8.91
CA HIS A 98 8.70 -2.06 -8.12
C HIS A 98 8.16 -2.26 -6.70
N LEU A 99 7.77 -1.17 -6.02
CA LEU A 99 7.18 -1.24 -4.69
C LEU A 99 5.83 -1.96 -4.70
N TYR A 100 5.02 -1.73 -5.72
CA TYR A 100 3.73 -2.39 -5.89
C TYR A 100 3.91 -3.91 -5.98
N VAL A 101 4.83 -4.39 -6.82
CA VAL A 101 5.13 -5.83 -6.94
C VAL A 101 5.57 -6.41 -5.59
N ASN A 102 6.47 -5.73 -4.87
CA ASN A 102 6.94 -6.19 -3.57
C ASN A 102 5.81 -6.28 -2.52
N VAL A 103 4.97 -5.25 -2.45
CA VAL A 103 3.81 -5.21 -1.56
C VAL A 103 2.81 -6.30 -1.93
N HIS A 104 2.56 -6.51 -3.22
CA HIS A 104 1.65 -7.53 -3.73
C HIS A 104 2.13 -8.95 -3.41
N ILE A 105 3.43 -9.23 -3.57
CA ILE A 105 4.02 -10.52 -3.18
C ILE A 105 3.88 -10.75 -1.67
N LEU A 106 4.16 -9.74 -0.84
CA LEU A 106 4.02 -9.86 0.61
C LEU A 106 2.58 -10.09 1.03
N HIS A 107 1.62 -9.41 0.40
CA HIS A 107 0.21 -9.62 0.63
C HIS A 107 -0.21 -11.05 0.26
N HIS A 108 0.17 -11.53 -0.93
CA HIS A 108 -0.13 -12.90 -1.35
C HIS A 108 0.49 -13.93 -0.39
N HIS A 109 1.71 -13.68 0.08
CA HIS A 109 2.37 -14.56 1.06
C HIS A 109 1.69 -14.52 2.43
N LEU A 110 1.15 -13.37 2.85
CA LEU A 110 0.32 -13.25 4.06
C LEU A 110 -1.01 -14.01 3.91
N THR A 111 -1.71 -13.82 2.80
CA THR A 111 -2.96 -14.54 2.48
C THR A 111 -2.73 -16.04 2.42
N GLY A 112 -1.70 -16.49 1.70
CA GLY A 112 -1.34 -17.91 1.64
C GLY A 112 -1.05 -18.49 3.03
N LYS A 113 -0.26 -17.80 3.87
CA LYS A 113 -0.02 -18.26 5.25
C LYS A 113 -1.25 -18.25 6.14
N LEU A 114 -2.23 -17.39 5.86
CA LEU A 114 -3.52 -17.41 6.57
C LEU A 114 -4.34 -18.65 6.19
N GLU A 115 -4.18 -19.16 4.96
CA GLU A 115 -4.91 -20.33 4.44
C GLU A 115 -4.27 -21.68 4.79
N VAL A 116 -2.94 -21.82 4.70
CA VAL A 116 -2.28 -23.15 4.85
C VAL A 116 -1.89 -23.52 6.29
N GLY A 117 -2.18 -22.67 7.28
CA GLY A 117 -1.90 -22.97 8.69
C GLY A 117 -1.17 -21.82 9.38
N PHE A 118 -1.97 -20.95 10.01
CA PHE A 118 -1.53 -19.75 10.71
C PHE A 118 -1.14 -20.00 12.19
N CYS A 119 -1.47 -21.19 12.71
CA CYS A 119 -1.43 -21.54 14.12
C CYS A 119 -1.01 -23.03 14.30
N ASP A 120 -0.15 -23.36 15.26
CA ASP A 120 0.25 -24.76 15.56
C ASP A 120 -0.80 -25.50 16.44
N HIS A 121 -2.03 -24.99 16.49
CA HIS A 121 -3.09 -25.55 17.31
C HIS A 121 -3.64 -26.83 16.68
N ARG A 122 -3.73 -27.91 17.46
CA ARG A 122 -4.26 -29.22 16.99
C ARG A 122 -5.80 -29.27 16.91
N GLY A 123 -6.48 -28.16 16.60
CA GLY A 123 -7.96 -28.06 16.55
C GLY A 123 -8.46 -26.89 15.71
N THR A 124 -9.79 -26.69 15.64
CA THR A 124 -10.41 -25.56 14.91
C THR A 124 -9.98 -24.23 15.53
N CYS A 125 -9.13 -23.46 14.85
CA CYS A 125 -8.64 -22.16 15.31
C CYS A 125 -9.22 -21.01 14.47
N GLN A 126 -9.73 -19.96 15.11
CA GLN A 126 -10.21 -18.74 14.45
C GLN A 126 -9.13 -17.64 14.39
N CYS A 127 -7.85 -18.00 14.59
CA CYS A 127 -6.75 -17.04 14.66
C CYS A 127 -6.58 -16.25 13.35
N ALA A 128 -6.75 -16.90 12.20
CA ALA A 128 -6.66 -16.25 10.89
C ALA A 128 -7.81 -15.27 10.67
N GLU A 129 -9.04 -15.65 11.02
CA GLU A 129 -10.23 -14.81 10.90
C GLU A 129 -10.16 -13.58 11.81
N ASN A 130 -9.80 -13.78 13.09
CA ASN A 130 -9.61 -12.68 14.05
C ASN A 130 -8.53 -11.70 13.59
N PHE A 131 -7.48 -12.20 12.94
CA PHE A 131 -6.44 -11.37 12.35
C PHE A 131 -6.95 -10.56 11.15
N ARG A 132 -7.71 -11.19 10.22
CA ARG A 132 -8.34 -10.50 9.07
C ARG A 132 -9.25 -9.38 9.54
N VAL A 133 -10.14 -9.65 10.50
CA VAL A 133 -11.06 -8.67 11.09
C VAL A 133 -10.29 -7.53 11.77
N TYR A 134 -9.22 -7.83 12.51
CA TYR A 134 -8.38 -6.82 13.14
C TYR A 134 -7.72 -5.89 12.11
N VAL A 135 -7.13 -6.46 11.06
CA VAL A 135 -6.44 -5.68 10.04
C VAL A 135 -7.42 -4.83 9.23
N LEU A 136 -8.58 -5.37 8.90
CA LEU A 136 -9.65 -4.61 8.25
C LEU A 136 -10.11 -3.44 9.13
N LYS A 137 -10.41 -3.69 10.41
CA LYS A 137 -10.91 -2.65 11.33
C LYS A 137 -9.88 -1.56 11.63
N LYS A 138 -8.59 -1.93 11.77
CA LYS A 138 -7.53 -0.99 12.20
C LYS A 138 -6.82 -0.30 11.04
N TYR A 139 -6.59 -1.01 9.94
CA TYR A 139 -5.81 -0.52 8.80
C TYR A 139 -6.63 -0.36 7.52
N ASN A 140 -7.88 -0.82 7.50
CA ASN A 140 -8.77 -0.82 6.33
C ASN A 140 -8.15 -1.56 5.13
N ILE A 141 -7.47 -2.68 5.41
CA ILE A 141 -6.86 -3.55 4.41
C ILE A 141 -7.65 -4.87 4.42
N SER A 142 -8.24 -5.23 3.29
CA SER A 142 -8.91 -6.52 3.10
C SER A 142 -7.91 -7.55 2.60
N PHE A 143 -7.99 -8.77 3.13
CA PHE A 143 -7.28 -9.95 2.62
C PHE A 143 -8.21 -10.95 1.92
N ASP A 144 -9.52 -10.67 1.88
CA ASP A 144 -10.51 -11.47 1.17
C ASP A 144 -10.57 -10.97 -0.28
N ASP A 145 -10.10 -11.81 -1.19
CA ASP A 145 -10.19 -11.72 -2.66
C ASP A 145 -10.05 -10.33 -3.30
N GLY A 146 -8.82 -10.07 -3.78
CA GLY A 146 -8.51 -8.95 -4.65
C GLY A 146 -8.27 -7.66 -3.87
N PHE A 147 -7.02 -7.21 -3.89
CA PHE A 147 -6.65 -5.86 -3.43
C PHE A 147 -7.71 -4.84 -3.89
N PRO A 148 -8.24 -3.98 -3.01
CA PRO A 148 -9.12 -2.93 -3.44
C PRO A 148 -8.30 -1.95 -4.29
N LEU A 149 -8.41 -2.11 -5.61
CA LEU A 149 -8.14 -1.08 -6.59
C LEU A 149 -9.19 0.02 -6.35
N ARG A 150 -8.89 0.96 -5.46
CA ARG A 150 -9.57 2.25 -5.42
C ARG A 150 -8.61 3.37 -5.05
#